data_AF-A0A1H3S9L9-F1
#
_entry.id   AF-A0A1H3S9L9-F1
#
_cell.length_a   1.000
_cell.length_b   1.000
_cell.length_c   1.000
_cell.angle_alpha   90.00
_cell.angle_beta   90.00
_cell.angle_gamma   90.00
#
_symmetry.space_group_name_H-M   'P 1'
#
loop_
_entity.id
_entity.type
_entity.pdbx_description
1 polymer ?
#
loop_
_entity_poly.entity_id
_entity_poly.type
_entity_poly.pdbx_seq_one_letter_code
_entity_poly.pdbx_strand_id
1 'polypeptide(L)'
;MLLAAGAGRRMGRPKALVVGDDGEPWLVRGVRVLREGGCADVVVVLGAEAARARALLAASTPSRSSGAGTGTDARSGNPADAPSSSDTPTAPTPPDQADPPTASDPPDSSPPPGDIRIVEVADWLEGIGASLRAGLADVRNAGEASTAARFAVVTLVDLPELRPEAIRRLATGATETSLRQAFYAGRPGHPVVIGAAHLDALRATLHGDVGARPYLRANGAEAVDCTDLGGGDDVDAPPLRAG
;
A
#
# COMPACT_ATOMS: atom_id res chain seq x y z
N MET A 1 3.17 -5.82 -0.86
CA MET A 1 4.60 -6.17 -0.93
C MET A 1 5.33 -5.13 -1.78
N LEU A 2 6.37 -4.53 -1.21
CA LEU A 2 7.23 -3.54 -1.85
C LEU A 2 8.62 -4.15 -2.10
N LEU A 3 9.04 -4.22 -3.37
CA LEU A 3 10.37 -4.70 -3.74
C LEU A 3 11.36 -3.54 -3.78
N ALA A 4 12.37 -3.61 -2.90
CA ALA A 4 13.36 -2.54 -2.72
C ALA A 4 14.79 -3.11 -2.51
N ALA A 5 15.06 -4.31 -3.00
CA ALA A 5 16.32 -5.02 -2.75
C ALA A 5 17.47 -4.65 -3.71
N GLY A 6 17.18 -3.98 -4.82
CA GLY A 6 18.16 -3.70 -5.87
C GLY A 6 19.18 -2.61 -5.52
N ALA A 7 20.43 -2.78 -5.97
CA ALA A 7 21.51 -1.80 -5.79
C ALA A 7 21.38 -0.51 -6.62
N GLY A 8 20.41 -0.42 -7.54
CA GLY A 8 20.22 0.78 -8.38
C GLY A 8 21.46 1.14 -9.19
N ARG A 9 22.08 0.17 -9.88
CA ARG A 9 23.37 0.33 -10.59
C ARG A 9 23.43 1.55 -11.51
N ARG A 10 22.35 1.83 -12.25
CA ARG A 10 22.23 3.01 -13.13
C ARG A 10 22.07 4.33 -12.36
N MET A 11 21.50 4.27 -11.17
CA MET A 11 21.28 5.41 -10.28
C MET A 11 22.50 5.73 -9.41
N GLY A 12 23.49 4.82 -9.35
CA GLY A 12 24.70 4.95 -8.54
C GLY A 12 24.48 4.79 -7.03
N ARG A 13 23.26 4.43 -6.61
CA ARG A 13 22.89 4.17 -5.21
C ARG A 13 21.67 3.22 -5.14
N PRO A 14 21.46 2.50 -4.03
CA PRO A 14 20.24 1.72 -3.82
C PRO A 14 18.99 2.60 -3.87
N LYS A 15 18.01 2.23 -4.70
CA LYS A 15 16.79 3.03 -4.90
C LYS A 15 15.96 3.16 -3.61
N ALA A 16 16.12 2.21 -2.68
CA ALA A 16 15.52 2.25 -1.34
C ALA A 16 15.97 3.45 -0.48
N LEU A 17 17.11 4.07 -0.80
CA LEU A 17 17.67 5.23 -0.09
C LEU A 17 17.49 6.55 -0.87
N VAL A 18 16.75 6.52 -1.97
CA VAL A 18 16.47 7.74 -2.75
C VAL A 18 15.39 8.55 -2.03
N VAL A 19 15.59 9.86 -2.04
CA VAL A 19 14.64 10.86 -1.54
C VAL A 19 14.12 11.61 -2.75
N GLY A 20 12.79 11.72 -2.87
CA GLY A 20 12.14 12.47 -3.92
C GLY A 20 12.38 13.97 -3.79
N ASP A 21 12.00 14.71 -4.83
CA ASP A 21 12.13 16.17 -4.85
C ASP A 21 11.23 16.85 -3.81
N ASP A 22 10.21 16.15 -3.33
CA ASP A 22 9.32 16.53 -2.22
C ASP A 22 9.95 16.30 -0.83
N GLY A 23 11.17 15.75 -0.77
CA GLY A 23 11.85 15.39 0.47
C GLY A 23 11.37 14.08 1.10
N GLU A 24 10.39 13.39 0.49
CA GLU A 24 9.90 12.10 0.97
C GLU A 24 10.80 10.96 0.46
N PRO A 25 11.32 10.07 1.32
CA PRO A 25 12.04 8.91 0.86
C PRO A 25 11.12 7.96 0.08
N TRP A 26 11.57 7.49 -1.09
CA TRP A 26 10.76 6.62 -1.96
C TRP A 26 10.30 5.34 -1.27
N LEU A 27 11.13 4.78 -0.40
CA LEU A 27 10.79 3.60 0.40
C LEU A 27 9.61 3.87 1.35
N VAL A 28 9.61 5.03 2.01
CA VAL A 28 8.55 5.45 2.94
C VAL A 28 7.27 5.70 2.17
N ARG A 29 7.37 6.42 1.04
CA ARG A 29 6.26 6.67 0.12
C ARG A 29 5.62 5.37 -0.38
N GLY A 30 6.41 4.41 -0.84
CA GLY A 30 5.89 3.13 -1.34
C GLY A 30 5.12 2.34 -0.26
N VAL A 31 5.59 2.36 0.98
CA VAL A 31 4.86 1.77 2.12
C VAL A 31 3.55 2.50 2.37
N ARG A 32 3.58 3.84 2.38
CA ARG A 32 2.39 4.68 2.56
C ARG A 32 1.34 4.41 1.48
N VAL A 33 1.75 4.37 0.21
CA VAL A 33 0.87 4.09 -0.94
C VAL A 33 0.21 2.72 -0.84
N LEU A 34 0.94 1.68 -0.38
CA LEU A 34 0.35 0.36 -0.15
C LEU A 34 -0.72 0.39 0.95
N ARG A 35 -0.46 1.10 2.06
CA ARG A 35 -1.41 1.23 3.18
C ARG A 35 -2.66 2.01 2.78
N GLU A 36 -2.49 3.19 2.18
CA GLU A 36 -3.59 3.99 1.63
C GLU A 36 -4.35 3.23 0.53
N GLY A 37 -3.68 2.31 -0.15
CA GLY A 37 -4.24 1.38 -1.11
C GLY A 37 -5.09 0.26 -0.50
N GLY A 38 -5.16 0.15 0.82
CA GLY A 38 -5.94 -0.86 1.55
C GLY A 38 -5.16 -2.13 1.92
N CYS A 39 -3.83 -2.16 1.74
CA CYS A 39 -3.01 -3.28 2.22
C CYS A 39 -2.81 -3.17 3.73
N ALA A 40 -3.47 -4.03 4.51
CA ALA A 40 -3.33 -4.06 5.97
C ALA A 40 -1.91 -4.46 6.40
N ASP A 41 -1.36 -5.53 5.81
CA ASP A 41 -0.01 -6.01 6.06
C ASP A 41 0.95 -5.60 4.93
N VAL A 42 2.05 -4.94 5.27
CA VAL A 42 3.05 -4.51 4.29
C VAL A 42 4.35 -5.27 4.49
N VAL A 43 4.65 -6.15 3.53
CA VAL A 43 5.97 -6.78 3.39
C VAL A 43 6.88 -5.88 2.56
N VAL A 44 8.04 -5.51 3.12
CA VAL A 44 9.10 -4.77 2.43
C VAL A 44 10.29 -5.70 2.24
N VAL A 45 10.70 -5.90 0.98
CA VAL A 45 11.85 -6.71 0.64
C VAL A 45 13.07 -5.82 0.43
N LEU A 46 14.07 -5.97 1.29
CA LEU A 46 15.31 -5.19 1.30
C LEU A 46 16.52 -6.05 0.89
N GLY A 47 17.56 -5.39 0.40
CA GLY A 47 18.78 -6.04 -0.09
C GLY A 47 19.97 -5.10 0.09
N ALA A 48 20.46 -4.50 -1.00
CA ALA A 48 21.54 -3.53 -0.92
C ALA A 48 21.22 -2.40 0.10
N GLU A 49 22.12 -2.20 1.06
CA GLU A 49 21.97 -1.23 2.17
C GLU A 49 20.72 -1.45 3.05
N ALA A 50 20.29 -2.70 3.24
CA ALA A 50 19.11 -3.06 4.04
C ALA A 50 19.08 -2.43 5.44
N ALA A 51 20.22 -2.40 6.16
CA ALA A 51 20.29 -1.82 7.50
C ALA A 51 19.91 -0.32 7.51
N ARG A 52 20.39 0.46 6.54
CA ARG A 52 20.05 1.88 6.41
C ARG A 52 18.58 2.07 5.99
N ALA A 53 18.11 1.24 5.07
CA ALA A 53 16.73 1.29 4.60
C ALA A 53 15.72 0.91 5.73
N ARG A 54 16.09 -0.04 6.60
CA ARG A 54 15.35 -0.39 7.81
C ARG A 54 15.31 0.76 8.81
N ALA A 55 16.44 1.42 9.05
CA ALA A 55 16.51 2.57 9.93
C ALA A 55 15.61 3.72 9.44
N LEU A 56 15.57 3.95 8.13
CA LEU A 56 14.69 4.94 7.50
C LEU A 56 13.21 4.66 7.76
N LEU A 57 12.76 3.41 7.60
CA LEU A 57 11.38 2.99 7.91
C LEU A 57 11.04 3.14 9.39
N ALA A 58 11.97 2.77 10.28
CA ALA A 58 11.78 2.91 11.71
C ALA A 58 11.62 4.38 12.14
N ALA A 59 12.46 5.28 11.59
CA ALA A 59 12.39 6.71 11.86
C ALA A 59 11.12 7.38 11.32
N SER A 60 10.51 6.81 10.28
CA SER A 60 9.31 7.36 9.63
C SER A 60 8.00 6.84 10.21
N THR A 61 8.07 5.85 11.10
CA THR A 61 6.88 5.32 11.78
C THR A 61 6.56 6.22 12.97
N PRO A 62 5.40 6.92 13.02
CA PRO A 62 5.05 7.74 14.15
C PRO A 62 5.00 6.87 15.41
N SER A 63 5.79 7.24 16.42
CA SER A 63 5.77 6.58 17.72
C SER A 63 4.38 6.77 18.31
N ARG A 64 3.64 5.67 18.55
CA ARG A 64 2.37 5.75 19.28
C ARG A 64 2.69 6.33 20.66
N SER A 65 2.24 7.55 20.93
CA SER A 65 2.26 8.08 22.29
C SER A 65 1.34 7.19 23.13
N SER A 66 1.95 6.48 24.08
CA SER A 66 1.24 5.86 25.19
C SER A 66 0.57 6.97 25.99
N GLY A 67 -0.69 7.26 25.66
CA GLY A 67 -1.56 8.11 26.46
C GLY A 67 -1.98 7.37 27.71
N ALA A 68 -1.12 7.36 28.74
CA ALA A 68 -1.52 7.02 30.09
C ALA A 68 -2.41 8.16 30.63
N GLY A 69 -3.70 8.11 30.30
CA GLY A 69 -4.71 8.95 30.92
C GLY A 69 -4.91 8.54 32.36
N THR A 70 -4.26 9.24 33.31
CA THR A 70 -4.69 9.23 34.70
C THR A 70 -5.94 10.11 34.82
N GLY A 71 -7.11 9.48 34.69
CA GLY A 71 -8.36 10.06 35.13
C GLY A 71 -8.35 10.14 36.66
N THR A 72 -8.57 11.32 37.21
CA THR A 72 -9.01 11.47 38.60
C THR A 72 -10.21 12.39 38.60
N ASP A 73 -11.21 11.91 39.33
CA ASP A 73 -12.58 12.36 39.39
C ASP A 73 -12.74 13.81 39.87
N ALA A 74 -13.78 14.49 39.36
CA ALA A 74 -14.53 15.43 40.16
C ALA A 74 -16.02 15.39 39.76
N ARG A 75 -16.79 14.85 40.70
CA ARG A 75 -18.24 14.69 40.75
C ARG A 75 -18.86 15.98 41.29
N SER A 76 -19.93 16.50 40.67
CA SER A 76 -21.03 17.31 41.25
C SER A 76 -21.83 17.92 40.08
N GLY A 77 -23.14 17.90 39.95
CA GLY A 77 -24.27 17.45 40.75
C GLY A 77 -25.54 17.76 39.91
N ASN A 78 -26.57 16.91 40.02
CA ASN A 78 -27.96 17.22 39.63
C ASN A 78 -28.63 17.96 40.83
N PRO A 79 -29.84 18.58 40.81
CA PRO A 79 -31.03 18.39 39.96
C PRO A 79 -31.63 19.76 39.51
N ALA A 80 -32.81 20.00 38.93
CA ALA A 80 -34.14 19.40 39.01
C ALA A 80 -35.09 20.01 37.93
N ASP A 81 -36.31 19.49 37.93
CA ASP A 81 -37.59 20.06 37.49
C ASP A 81 -38.09 19.85 36.04
N ALA A 82 -39.15 19.03 35.98
CA ALA A 82 -40.16 18.91 34.93
C ALA A 82 -41.31 19.93 35.19
N PRO A 83 -42.49 19.84 34.54
CA PRO A 83 -42.84 19.67 33.11
C PRO A 83 -43.74 20.83 32.61
N SER A 84 -43.97 20.98 31.30
CA SER A 84 -45.29 21.37 30.78
C SER A 84 -45.40 21.36 29.25
N SER A 85 -46.51 20.76 28.83
CA SER A 85 -47.13 20.70 27.51
C SER A 85 -47.82 22.01 27.12
N SER A 86 -47.78 22.34 25.82
CA SER A 86 -48.90 23.05 25.17
C SER A 86 -48.81 22.91 23.65
N ASP A 87 -49.83 22.27 23.09
CA ASP A 87 -50.24 22.27 21.69
C ASP A 87 -50.51 23.69 21.18
N THR A 88 -50.10 24.00 19.95
CA THR A 88 -50.81 24.92 19.04
C THR A 88 -50.43 24.58 17.59
N PRO A 89 -51.39 24.46 16.66
CA PRO A 89 -51.12 24.15 15.26
C PRO A 89 -50.79 25.44 14.47
N THR A 90 -49.82 25.39 13.57
CA THR A 90 -49.56 26.47 12.59
C THR A 90 -49.20 25.88 11.23
N ALA A 91 -49.71 26.58 10.21
CA ALA A 91 -49.89 26.27 8.79
C ALA A 91 -48.69 25.68 8.01
N PRO A 92 -48.94 25.06 6.83
CA PRO A 92 -47.92 24.35 6.05
C PRO A 92 -46.86 25.27 5.43
N THR A 93 -45.59 24.91 5.65
CA THR A 93 -44.39 25.41 4.96
C THR A 93 -44.41 25.00 3.47
N PRO A 94 -44.00 25.86 2.52
CA PRO A 94 -43.81 25.46 1.12
C PRO A 94 -42.68 24.41 1.01
N PRO A 95 -42.64 23.58 -0.05
CA PRO A 95 -41.62 22.55 -0.18
C PRO A 95 -40.23 23.17 -0.24
N ASP A 96 -39.41 22.75 0.72
CA ASP A 96 -37.98 22.98 0.81
C ASP A 96 -37.31 22.50 -0.49
N GLN A 97 -36.56 23.40 -1.12
CA GLN A 97 -35.70 23.05 -2.24
C GLN A 97 -34.61 22.15 -1.68
N ALA A 98 -34.66 20.86 -2.05
CA ALA A 98 -33.63 19.91 -1.67
C ALA A 98 -32.25 20.46 -2.09
N ASP A 99 -31.42 20.75 -1.09
CA ASP A 99 -29.99 20.93 -1.28
C ASP A 99 -29.44 19.71 -2.07
N PRO A 100 -28.55 19.92 -3.06
CA PRO A 100 -27.88 18.80 -3.70
C PRO A 100 -27.11 18.01 -2.61
N PRO A 101 -27.04 16.66 -2.70
CA PRO A 101 -26.33 15.89 -1.69
C PRO A 101 -24.87 16.34 -1.67
N THR A 102 -24.50 17.04 -0.59
CA THR A 102 -23.11 17.23 -0.20
C THR A 102 -22.52 15.84 -0.14
N ALA A 103 -21.52 15.57 -0.97
CA ALA A 103 -20.75 14.34 -0.90
C ALA A 103 -20.12 14.29 0.50
N SER A 104 -20.79 13.62 1.43
CA SER A 104 -20.20 13.26 2.71
C SER A 104 -18.98 12.43 2.39
N ASP A 105 -17.80 12.95 2.74
CA ASP A 105 -16.55 12.20 2.75
C ASP A 105 -16.81 10.82 3.39
N PRO A 106 -16.34 9.72 2.80
CA PRO A 106 -16.43 8.43 3.46
C PRO A 106 -15.69 8.54 4.80
N PRO A 107 -16.25 7.99 5.90
CA PRO A 107 -15.59 8.05 7.20
C PRO A 107 -14.20 7.43 7.06
N ASP A 108 -13.19 8.16 7.53
CA ASP A 108 -11.80 7.73 7.72
C ASP A 108 -11.78 6.34 8.39
N SER A 109 -11.82 5.32 7.54
CA SER A 109 -11.76 3.92 7.88
C SER A 109 -10.47 3.36 7.30
N SER A 110 -9.39 4.14 7.35
CA SER A 110 -8.07 3.55 7.21
C SER A 110 -7.94 2.51 8.33
N PRO A 111 -7.70 1.23 8.02
CA PRO A 111 -7.42 0.26 9.06
C PRO A 111 -6.25 0.77 9.92
N PRO A 112 -6.21 0.44 11.23
CA PRO A 112 -5.06 0.79 12.06
C PRO A 112 -3.81 0.27 11.35
N PRO A 113 -2.69 1.01 11.34
CA PRO A 113 -1.53 0.62 10.56
C PRO A 113 -1.07 -0.76 11.01
N GLY A 114 -1.28 -1.76 10.15
CA GLY A 114 -0.75 -3.10 10.34
C GLY A 114 0.77 -3.08 10.26
N ASP A 115 1.41 -4.13 10.74
CA ASP A 115 2.85 -4.14 10.93
C ASP A 115 3.60 -4.15 9.58
N ILE A 116 4.70 -3.39 9.54
CA ILE A 116 5.66 -3.48 8.43
C ILE A 116 6.57 -4.66 8.73
N ARG A 117 6.52 -5.67 7.87
CA ARG A 117 7.42 -6.82 7.93
C ARG A 117 8.56 -6.64 6.95
N ILE A 118 9.78 -6.83 7.42
CA ILE A 118 10.98 -6.67 6.59
C ILE A 118 11.55 -8.05 6.27
N VAL A 119 11.75 -8.30 4.98
CA VAL A 119 12.44 -9.48 4.46
C VAL A 119 13.77 -9.03 3.87
N GLU A 120 14.87 -9.42 4.50
CA GLU A 120 16.21 -9.10 4.02
C GLU A 120 16.71 -10.22 3.10
N VAL A 121 17.20 -9.84 1.93
CA VAL A 121 17.71 -10.75 0.91
C VAL A 121 19.20 -10.53 0.78
N ALA A 122 20.00 -11.42 1.36
CA ALA A 122 21.46 -11.35 1.31
C ALA A 122 21.97 -11.48 -0.14
N ASP A 123 21.38 -12.39 -0.92
CA ASP A 123 21.80 -12.72 -2.28
C ASP A 123 21.10 -11.85 -3.33
N TRP A 124 20.82 -10.59 -3.01
CA TRP A 124 20.15 -9.64 -3.91
C TRP A 124 20.89 -9.42 -5.24
N LEU A 125 22.18 -9.77 -5.29
CA LEU A 125 23.00 -9.75 -6.51
C LEU A 125 22.55 -10.77 -7.56
N GLU A 126 21.83 -11.83 -7.17
CA GLU A 126 21.31 -12.83 -8.10
C GLU A 126 20.17 -12.31 -8.99
N GLY A 127 19.72 -11.06 -8.79
CA GLY A 127 18.75 -10.40 -9.65
C GLY A 127 17.34 -10.32 -9.05
N ILE A 128 16.42 -9.75 -9.83
CA ILE A 128 15.05 -9.45 -9.36
C ILE A 128 14.29 -10.72 -8.92
N GLY A 129 14.60 -11.88 -9.52
CA GLY A 129 13.98 -13.16 -9.19
C GLY A 129 14.26 -13.63 -7.77
N ALA A 130 15.44 -13.32 -7.20
CA ALA A 130 15.75 -13.65 -5.80
C ALA A 130 14.88 -12.84 -4.82
N SER A 131 14.78 -11.52 -5.04
CA SER A 131 13.99 -10.63 -4.18
C SER A 131 12.50 -10.94 -4.20
N LEU A 132 11.92 -11.16 -5.39
CA LEU A 132 10.52 -11.52 -5.51
C LEU A 132 10.23 -12.88 -4.86
N ARG A 133 11.11 -13.87 -5.06
CA ARG A 133 10.94 -15.21 -4.49
C ARG A 133 10.95 -15.19 -2.96
N ALA A 134 11.88 -14.43 -2.35
CA ALA A 134 11.95 -14.28 -0.90
C ALA A 134 10.68 -13.61 -0.34
N GLY A 135 10.22 -12.53 -0.98
CA GLY A 135 9.00 -11.85 -0.56
C GLY A 135 7.74 -12.71 -0.69
N LEU A 136 7.58 -13.46 -1.79
CA LEU A 136 6.45 -14.37 -1.96
C LEU A 136 6.50 -15.55 -0.96
N ALA A 137 7.69 -16.00 -0.57
CA ALA A 137 7.85 -17.03 0.45
C ALA A 137 7.37 -16.55 1.83
N ASP A 138 7.74 -15.32 2.20
CA ASP A 138 7.29 -14.71 3.44
C ASP A 138 5.77 -14.52 3.48
N VAL A 139 5.18 -14.00 2.39
CA VAL A 139 3.71 -13.84 2.28
C VAL A 139 3.01 -15.20 2.43
N ARG A 140 3.54 -16.26 1.80
CA ARG A 140 2.95 -17.60 1.89
C ARG A 140 3.01 -18.15 3.33
N ASN A 141 4.17 -18.04 3.98
CA ASN A 141 4.37 -18.54 5.34
C ASN A 141 3.57 -17.74 6.38
N ALA A 142 3.40 -16.43 6.19
CA ALA A 142 2.59 -15.60 7.07
C ALA A 142 1.10 -16.00 7.06
N GLY A 143 0.61 -16.49 5.91
CA GLY A 143 -0.77 -16.95 5.79
C GLY A 143 -1.09 -18.24 6.57
N GLU A 144 -0.08 -18.97 7.04
CA GLU A 144 -0.27 -20.16 7.87
C GLU A 144 -0.44 -19.81 9.37
N ALA A 145 -0.08 -18.58 9.78
CA ALA A 145 -0.05 -18.15 11.18
C ALA A 145 -1.20 -17.19 11.59
N SER A 146 -1.97 -16.65 10.64
CA SER A 146 -3.11 -15.73 10.86
C SER A 146 -4.13 -15.86 9.71
N THR A 147 -5.20 -15.05 9.66
CA THR A 147 -6.13 -15.00 8.51
C THR A 147 -5.32 -14.82 7.22
N ALA A 148 -5.19 -15.91 6.45
CA ALA A 148 -4.29 -15.94 5.32
C ALA A 148 -4.60 -14.82 4.32
N ALA A 149 -3.58 -14.07 3.92
CA ALA A 149 -3.72 -13.13 2.82
C ALA A 149 -4.20 -13.88 1.57
N ARG A 150 -5.39 -13.52 1.07
CA ARG A 150 -5.96 -14.17 -0.12
C ARG A 150 -5.12 -13.86 -1.36
N PHE A 151 -4.47 -12.71 -1.41
CA PHE A 151 -3.61 -12.30 -2.50
C PHE A 151 -2.54 -11.32 -2.01
N ALA A 152 -1.48 -11.16 -2.80
CA ALA A 152 -0.46 -10.15 -2.62
C ALA A 152 -0.56 -9.07 -3.70
N VAL A 153 -0.48 -7.80 -3.31
CA VAL A 153 -0.19 -6.70 -4.23
C VAL A 153 1.31 -6.48 -4.28
N VAL A 154 1.93 -6.54 -5.45
CA VAL A 154 3.37 -6.39 -5.68
C VAL A 154 3.65 -5.10 -6.43
N THR A 155 4.51 -4.26 -5.85
CA THR A 155 5.01 -3.03 -6.47
C THR A 155 6.51 -2.83 -6.21
N LEU A 156 7.10 -1.82 -6.85
CA LEU A 156 8.51 -1.48 -6.82
C LEU A 156 8.74 -0.15 -6.09
N VAL A 157 9.93 0.03 -5.52
CA VAL A 157 10.30 1.25 -4.78
C VAL A 157 10.55 2.46 -5.69
N ASP A 158 10.77 2.25 -6.98
CA ASP A 158 11.19 3.25 -7.96
C ASP A 158 10.07 3.77 -8.85
N LEU A 159 8.84 3.69 -8.33
CA LEU A 159 7.62 4.22 -8.94
C LEU A 159 7.09 5.40 -8.09
N PRO A 160 7.78 6.56 -8.06
CA PRO A 160 7.41 7.67 -7.17
C PRO A 160 6.04 8.27 -7.50
N GLU A 161 5.59 8.11 -8.74
CA GLU A 161 4.27 8.59 -9.20
C GLU A 161 3.14 7.58 -8.95
N LEU A 162 3.44 6.38 -8.45
CA LEU A 162 2.41 5.37 -8.18
C LEU A 162 1.42 5.88 -7.13
N ARG A 163 0.14 5.77 -7.46
CA ARG A 163 -0.95 6.26 -6.61
C ARG A 163 -1.71 5.13 -5.90
N PRO A 164 -2.26 5.37 -4.69
CA PRO A 164 -3.07 4.39 -3.96
C PRO A 164 -4.29 3.90 -4.73
N GLU A 165 -4.85 4.72 -5.61
CA GLU A 165 -6.00 4.38 -6.45
C GLU A 165 -5.71 3.19 -7.37
N ALA A 166 -4.48 3.05 -7.86
CA ALA A 166 -4.10 1.91 -8.70
C ALA A 166 -4.09 0.61 -7.89
N ILE A 167 -3.63 0.67 -6.64
CA ILE A 167 -3.67 -0.45 -5.70
C ILE A 167 -5.12 -0.89 -5.44
N ARG A 168 -5.99 0.07 -5.08
CA ARG A 168 -7.42 -0.20 -4.84
C ARG A 168 -8.10 -0.78 -6.07
N ARG A 169 -7.81 -0.24 -7.25
CA ARG A 169 -8.41 -0.68 -8.51
C ARG A 169 -8.09 -2.15 -8.82
N LEU A 170 -6.83 -2.54 -8.68
CA LEU A 170 -6.45 -3.95 -8.90
C LEU A 170 -6.98 -4.89 -7.82
N ALA A 171 -7.01 -4.44 -6.56
CA ALA A 171 -7.44 -5.25 -5.41
C ALA A 171 -8.97 -5.44 -5.35
N THR A 172 -9.75 -4.53 -5.93
CA THR A 172 -11.23 -4.59 -5.90
C THR A 172 -11.73 -5.87 -6.56
N GLY A 173 -12.39 -6.74 -5.78
CA GLY A 173 -12.90 -8.03 -6.25
C GLY A 173 -11.83 -9.09 -6.52
N ALA A 174 -10.58 -8.86 -6.09
CA ALA A 174 -9.53 -9.86 -6.20
C ALA A 174 -9.74 -11.01 -5.19
N THR A 175 -9.36 -12.20 -5.60
CA THR A 175 -9.49 -13.47 -4.88
C THR A 175 -8.16 -14.22 -4.86
N GLU A 176 -8.14 -15.38 -4.20
CA GLU A 176 -7.01 -16.30 -4.17
C GLU A 176 -6.60 -16.87 -5.53
N THR A 177 -7.46 -16.80 -6.54
CA THR A 177 -7.16 -17.23 -7.93
C THR A 177 -6.91 -16.05 -8.86
N SER A 178 -6.93 -14.82 -8.36
CA SER A 178 -6.75 -13.64 -9.20
C SER A 178 -5.28 -13.48 -9.62
N LEU A 179 -5.08 -13.16 -10.89
CA LEU A 179 -3.79 -12.74 -11.42
C LEU A 179 -4.05 -11.48 -12.26
N ARG A 180 -3.63 -10.31 -11.77
CA ARG A 180 -3.96 -9.03 -12.41
C ARG A 180 -2.73 -8.15 -12.52
N GLN A 181 -2.62 -7.38 -13.60
CA GLN A 181 -1.51 -6.46 -13.82
C GLN A 181 -2.04 -5.10 -14.28
N ALA A 182 -1.47 -4.04 -13.73
CA ALA A 182 -1.77 -2.69 -14.17
C ALA A 182 -1.23 -2.43 -15.57
N PHE A 183 -2.00 -1.72 -16.39
CA PHE A 183 -1.59 -1.25 -17.71
C PHE A 183 -1.74 0.26 -17.78
N TYR A 184 -0.73 0.93 -18.35
CA TYR A 184 -0.70 2.36 -18.58
C TYR A 184 -0.41 2.62 -20.06
N ALA A 185 -1.34 3.25 -20.76
CA ALA A 185 -1.30 3.45 -22.21
C ALA A 185 -0.96 2.14 -22.96
N GLY A 186 -1.57 1.03 -22.55
CA GLY A 186 -1.35 -0.31 -23.15
C GLY A 186 -0.02 -0.98 -22.79
N ARG A 187 0.83 -0.36 -21.94
CA ARG A 187 2.08 -0.96 -21.46
C ARG A 187 1.86 -1.61 -20.09
N PRO A 188 2.29 -2.88 -19.90
CA PRO A 188 2.20 -3.53 -18.59
C PRO A 188 3.13 -2.84 -17.59
N GLY A 189 2.66 -2.64 -16.37
CA GLY A 189 3.40 -2.01 -15.28
C GLY A 189 3.06 -2.62 -13.91
N HIS A 190 3.25 -1.81 -12.87
CA HIS A 190 2.89 -2.12 -11.49
C HIS A 190 1.77 -1.19 -11.01
N PRO A 191 0.91 -1.62 -10.07
CA PRO A 191 1.03 -2.83 -9.26
C PRO A 191 0.61 -4.12 -10.00
N VAL A 192 0.91 -5.27 -9.37
CA VAL A 192 0.47 -6.61 -9.82
C VAL A 192 -0.22 -7.30 -8.65
N VAL A 193 -1.39 -7.90 -8.86
CA VAL A 193 -2.07 -8.76 -7.89
C VAL A 193 -1.76 -10.22 -8.20
N ILE A 194 -1.35 -10.95 -7.16
CA ILE A 194 -1.00 -12.37 -7.22
C ILE A 194 -1.78 -13.10 -6.14
N GLY A 195 -2.81 -13.82 -6.55
CA GLY A 195 -3.62 -14.67 -5.69
C GLY A 195 -2.81 -15.78 -5.04
N ALA A 196 -3.23 -16.21 -3.84
CA ALA A 196 -2.58 -17.25 -3.08
C ALA A 196 -2.37 -18.56 -3.88
N ALA A 197 -3.28 -18.91 -4.79
CA ALA A 197 -3.19 -20.08 -5.65
C ALA A 197 -2.04 -20.01 -6.68
N HIS A 198 -1.52 -18.81 -6.95
CA HIS A 198 -0.42 -18.60 -7.91
C HIS A 198 0.96 -18.49 -7.24
N LEU A 199 1.03 -18.33 -5.91
CA LEU A 199 2.29 -18.00 -5.23
C LEU A 199 3.39 -19.04 -5.45
N ASP A 200 3.08 -20.33 -5.24
CA ASP A 200 4.06 -21.41 -5.33
C ASP A 200 4.47 -21.67 -6.79
N ALA A 201 3.49 -21.70 -7.70
CA ALA A 201 3.73 -21.87 -9.13
C ALA A 201 4.58 -20.73 -9.70
N LEU A 202 4.29 -19.48 -9.34
CA LEU A 202 5.10 -18.34 -9.73
C LEU A 202 6.51 -18.44 -9.17
N ARG A 203 6.67 -18.70 -7.86
CA ARG A 203 7.98 -18.83 -7.20
C ARG A 203 8.89 -19.83 -7.90
N ALA A 204 8.35 -20.97 -8.34
CA ALA A 204 9.10 -22.00 -9.05
C ALA A 204 9.68 -21.52 -10.39
N THR A 205 9.11 -20.48 -11.00
CA THR A 205 9.60 -19.91 -12.27
C THR A 205 10.65 -18.81 -12.10
N LEU A 206 10.88 -18.30 -10.88
CA LEU A 206 11.76 -17.16 -10.63
C LEU A 206 13.22 -17.58 -10.50
N HIS A 207 14.10 -17.01 -11.30
CA HIS A 207 15.54 -17.27 -11.29
C HIS A 207 16.31 -16.14 -11.95
N GLY A 208 17.49 -15.80 -11.46
CA GLY A 208 18.29 -14.72 -12.03
C GLY A 208 17.51 -13.40 -12.14
N ASP A 209 17.58 -12.81 -13.33
CA ASP A 209 16.82 -11.61 -13.71
C ASP A 209 15.40 -11.91 -14.24
N VAL A 210 14.97 -13.17 -14.25
CA VAL A 210 13.61 -13.55 -14.66
C VAL A 210 12.62 -13.22 -13.53
N GLY A 211 11.93 -12.08 -13.70
CA GLY A 211 10.82 -11.66 -12.85
C GLY A 211 9.48 -12.30 -13.20
N ALA A 212 8.37 -11.78 -12.67
CA ALA A 212 7.04 -12.38 -12.82
C ALA A 212 6.45 -12.30 -14.25
N ARG A 213 6.98 -11.43 -15.12
CA ARG A 213 6.35 -11.09 -16.41
C ARG A 213 6.10 -12.31 -17.33
N PRO A 214 7.03 -13.27 -17.49
CA PRO A 214 6.76 -14.47 -18.29
C PRO A 214 5.62 -15.32 -17.72
N TYR A 215 5.56 -15.49 -16.39
CA TYR A 215 4.48 -16.21 -15.72
C TYR A 215 3.14 -15.52 -15.89
N LEU A 216 3.07 -14.20 -15.72
CA LEU A 216 1.85 -13.41 -15.91
C LEU A 216 1.27 -13.58 -17.32
N ARG A 217 2.13 -13.54 -18.33
CA ARG A 217 1.74 -13.77 -19.73
C ARG A 217 1.24 -15.18 -19.97
N ALA A 218 1.98 -16.18 -19.48
CA ALA A 218 1.65 -17.60 -19.69
C ALA A 218 0.33 -18.00 -19.00
N ASN A 219 -0.05 -17.34 -17.91
CA ASN A 219 -1.25 -17.64 -17.13
C ASN A 219 -2.41 -16.65 -17.39
N GLY A 220 -2.30 -15.80 -18.42
CA GLY A 220 -3.40 -14.94 -18.84
C GLY A 220 -3.80 -13.89 -17.80
N ALA A 221 -2.82 -13.24 -17.16
CA ALA A 221 -3.09 -12.19 -16.18
C ALA A 221 -4.04 -11.12 -16.75
N GLU A 222 -5.08 -10.79 -15.99
CA GLU A 222 -6.07 -9.77 -16.33
C GLU A 222 -5.39 -8.40 -16.41
N ALA A 223 -5.55 -7.71 -17.54
CA ALA A 223 -5.06 -6.35 -17.73
C ALA A 223 -6.05 -5.35 -17.12
N VAL A 224 -5.60 -4.58 -16.14
CA VAL A 224 -6.39 -3.54 -15.47
C VAL A 224 -5.89 -2.18 -15.92
N ASP A 225 -6.71 -1.45 -16.67
CA ASP A 225 -6.35 -0.13 -17.18
C ASP A 225 -6.25 0.90 -16.04
N CYS A 226 -5.09 1.52 -15.94
CA CYS A 226 -4.73 2.57 -14.98
C CYS A 226 -4.21 3.82 -15.70
N THR A 227 -4.46 3.97 -17.00
CA THR A 227 -3.91 5.08 -17.81
C THR A 227 -4.31 6.45 -17.29
N ASP A 228 -5.55 6.60 -16.81
CA ASP A 228 -6.06 7.82 -16.15
C ASP A 228 -5.31 8.14 -14.84
N LEU A 229 -4.58 7.17 -14.28
CA LEU A 229 -3.83 7.33 -13.04
C LEU A 229 -2.38 7.82 -13.24
N GLY A 230 -1.81 7.70 -14.43
CA GLY A 230 -0.37 7.94 -14.62
C GLY A 230 0.51 7.06 -13.70
N GLY A 231 1.81 7.35 -13.62
CA GLY A 231 2.72 6.69 -12.67
C GLY A 231 3.11 5.24 -13.00
N GLY A 232 2.97 4.83 -14.26
CA GLY A 232 3.42 3.54 -14.75
C GLY A 232 4.91 3.44 -15.07
N ASP A 233 5.63 4.57 -15.07
CA ASP A 233 7.03 4.64 -15.46
C ASP A 233 7.96 4.57 -14.23
N ASP A 234 8.96 3.71 -14.31
CA ASP A 234 10.00 3.54 -13.30
C ASP A 234 11.16 4.53 -13.52
N VAL A 235 11.71 5.04 -12.41
CA VAL A 235 12.82 5.99 -12.46
C VAL A 235 14.15 5.24 -12.34
N ASP A 236 14.88 5.19 -13.46
CA ASP A 236 16.12 4.42 -13.61
C ASP A 236 17.41 5.24 -13.50
N ALA A 237 17.30 6.56 -13.62
CA ALA A 237 18.39 7.52 -13.58
C ALA A 237 18.11 8.58 -12.51
N PRO A 238 19.15 9.17 -11.88
CA PRO A 238 18.93 10.23 -10.91
C PRO A 238 18.24 11.43 -11.57
N PRO A 239 17.30 12.11 -10.89
CA PRO A 239 16.81 13.38 -11.37
C PRO A 239 17.98 14.34 -11.54
N LEU A 240 18.00 15.06 -12.68
CA LEU A 240 19.00 16.11 -12.91
C LEU A 240 18.88 17.11 -11.77
N ARG A 241 19.97 17.31 -11.02
CA ARG A 241 19.96 18.31 -9.94
C ARG A 241 19.66 19.67 -10.55
N ALA A 242 18.56 20.30 -10.12
CA ALA A 242 18.42 21.74 -10.26
C ALA A 242 19.55 22.39 -9.45
N GLY A 243 20.40 23.13 -10.15
CA GLY A 243 21.54 23.85 -9.58
C GLY A 243 21.14 25.12 -8.84
#